data_AF-A0A142D5D4-F1
#
_entry.id   AF-A0A142D5D4-F1
#
_cell.length_a   1.000
_cell.length_b   1.000
_cell.length_c   1.000
_cell.angle_alpha   90.00
_cell.angle_beta   90.00
_cell.angle_gamma   90.00
#
_symmetry.space_group_name_H-M   'P 1'
#
loop_
_entity.id
_entity.type
_entity.pdbx_description
1 polymer ?
#
loop_
_entity_poly.entity_id
_entity_poly.type
_entity_poly.pdbx_seq_one_letter_code
_entity_poly.pdbx_strand_id
1 'polypeptide(L)'
;MGKTLRRIRRGGEMTALPVRQAELAEAWNRGFHAGAKRQNELDTKLMLEWLGQLEDIPGIGSKTATKIREHWLCFVNRAKDQ
;
A
#
# COMPACT_ATOMS: atom_id res chain seq x y z
N MET A 1 50.55 17.69 -7.06
CA MET A 1 49.63 16.85 -6.25
C MET A 1 48.20 17.12 -6.70
N GLY A 2 47.41 16.11 -7.08
CA GLY A 2 46.02 16.35 -7.50
C GLY A 2 45.37 15.34 -8.46
N LYS A 3 45.72 14.05 -8.41
CA LYS A 3 45.08 13.03 -9.28
C LYS A 3 44.62 11.75 -8.57
N THR A 4 44.58 11.73 -7.24
CA THR A 4 44.35 10.47 -6.48
C THR A 4 42.92 10.30 -5.94
N LEU A 5 42.05 11.32 -6.00
CA LEU A 5 40.73 11.27 -5.36
C LEU A 5 39.55 10.93 -6.29
N ARG A 6 39.78 10.79 -7.61
CA ARG A 6 38.71 10.56 -8.60
C ARG A 6 38.53 9.09 -9.03
N ARG A 7 39.08 8.13 -8.26
CA ARG A 7 38.91 6.69 -8.54
C ARG A 7 37.98 5.96 -7.59
N ILE A 8 37.61 6.56 -6.45
CA ILE A 8 36.76 5.90 -5.44
C ILE A 8 35.25 5.99 -5.78
N ARG A 9 34.85 6.81 -6.76
CA ARG A 9 33.43 7.05 -7.09
C ARG A 9 32.85 6.19 -8.24
N ARG A 10 33.61 5.24 -8.80
CA ARG A 10 33.11 4.34 -9.85
C ARG A 10 33.68 2.95 -9.64
N GLY A 11 32.80 1.99 -9.32
CA GLY A 11 33.18 0.59 -9.16
C GLY A 11 33.43 0.18 -7.72
N GLY A 12 32.53 0.54 -6.79
CA GLY A 12 32.13 -0.51 -5.87
C GLY A 12 31.48 -1.57 -6.75
N GLU A 13 32.22 -2.62 -7.08
CA GLU A 13 31.60 -3.84 -7.58
C GLU A 13 30.51 -4.15 -6.56
N MET A 14 29.24 -3.87 -6.90
CA MET A 14 28.22 -4.80 -6.46
C MET A 14 28.72 -6.10 -7.05
N THR A 15 29.42 -6.90 -6.24
CA THR A 15 29.50 -8.32 -6.43
C THR A 15 28.04 -8.73 -6.58
N ALA A 16 27.57 -8.75 -7.82
CA ALA A 16 26.32 -9.35 -8.19
C ALA A 16 26.56 -10.79 -7.79
N LEU A 17 26.16 -11.13 -6.56
CA LEU A 17 25.96 -12.50 -6.17
C LEU A 17 25.15 -13.11 -7.33
N PRO A 18 25.44 -14.34 -7.78
CA PRO A 18 24.66 -14.99 -8.82
C PRO A 18 23.30 -15.36 -8.23
N VAL A 19 22.50 -14.35 -7.90
CA VAL A 19 21.14 -14.48 -7.41
C VAL A 19 20.37 -14.98 -8.60
N ARG A 20 19.76 -16.15 -8.45
CA ARG A 20 18.94 -16.69 -9.53
C ARG A 20 17.82 -15.69 -9.76
N GLN A 21 17.46 -15.42 -11.02
CA GLN A 21 16.38 -14.49 -11.35
C GLN A 21 15.07 -14.83 -10.62
N ALA A 22 14.84 -16.12 -10.31
CA ALA A 22 13.74 -16.57 -9.46
C ALA A 22 13.81 -16.04 -8.02
N GLU A 23 14.98 -16.06 -7.38
CA GLU A 23 15.16 -15.55 -6.00
C GLU A 23 14.94 -14.03 -5.93
N LEU A 24 15.35 -13.31 -6.98
CA LEU A 24 15.06 -11.87 -7.15
C LEU A 24 13.57 -11.60 -7.33
N ALA A 25 12.89 -12.36 -8.20
CA ALA A 25 11.45 -12.24 -8.42
C ALA A 25 10.66 -12.54 -7.15
N GLU A 26 11.06 -13.55 -6.38
CA GLU A 26 10.44 -13.86 -5.09
C GLU A 26 10.63 -12.74 -4.06
N ALA A 27 11.85 -12.20 -3.94
CA ALA A 27 12.12 -11.09 -3.03
C ALA A 27 11.31 -9.84 -3.41
N TRP A 28 11.21 -9.54 -4.70
CA TRP A 28 10.36 -8.49 -5.23
C TRP A 28 8.89 -8.72 -4.89
N ASN A 29 8.36 -9.92 -5.18
CA ASN A 29 6.97 -10.27 -4.92
C ASN A 29 6.64 -10.16 -3.43
N ARG A 30 7.54 -10.59 -2.54
CA ARG A 30 7.37 -10.42 -1.08
C ARG A 30 7.26 -8.95 -0.69
N GLY A 31 8.15 -8.09 -1.20
CA GLY A 31 8.10 -6.65 -0.97
C GLY A 31 6.83 -6.01 -1.52
N PHE A 32 6.43 -6.40 -2.74
CA PHE A 32 5.22 -5.94 -3.39
C PHE A 32 3.96 -6.32 -2.60
N HIS A 33 3.81 -7.59 -2.19
CA HIS A 33 2.67 -8.03 -1.39
C HIS A 33 2.60 -7.34 -0.03
N ALA A 34 3.75 -7.13 0.63
CA ALA A 34 3.80 -6.38 1.88
C ALA A 34 3.36 -4.92 1.70
N GLY A 35 3.80 -4.28 0.61
CA GLY A 35 3.38 -2.92 0.24
C GLY A 35 1.89 -2.84 -0.05
N ALA A 36 1.38 -3.75 -0.90
CA ALA A 36 -0.04 -3.82 -1.24
C ALA A 36 -0.93 -4.05 -0.01
N LYS A 37 -0.51 -4.93 0.91
CA LYS A 37 -1.22 -5.16 2.18
C LYS A 37 -1.28 -3.88 3.02
N ARG A 38 -0.13 -3.22 3.21
CA ARG A 38 -0.05 -1.97 3.99
C ARG A 38 -0.89 -0.85 3.36
N GLN A 39 -0.88 -0.75 2.04
CA GLN A 39 -1.69 0.23 1.32
C GLN A 39 -3.19 -0.05 1.54
N ASN A 40 -3.63 -1.29 1.36
CA ASN A 40 -5.03 -1.68 1.61
C ASN A 40 -5.47 -1.39 3.06
N GLU A 41 -4.61 -1.62 4.05
CA GLU A 41 -4.90 -1.29 5.44
C GLU A 41 -5.07 0.21 5.67
N LEU A 42 -4.19 1.04 5.07
CA LEU A 42 -4.28 2.50 5.16
C LEU A 42 -5.53 3.04 4.47
N ASP A 43 -5.81 2.56 3.25
CA ASP A 43 -6.99 2.98 2.48
C ASP A 43 -8.27 2.57 3.20
N THR A 44 -8.32 1.37 3.79
CA THR A 44 -9.46 0.91 4.61
C THR A 44 -9.67 1.80 5.83
N LYS A 45 -8.59 2.17 6.52
CA LYS A 45 -8.67 3.04 7.70
C LYS A 45 -9.24 4.41 7.34
N LEU A 46 -8.75 5.02 6.26
CA LEU A 46 -9.25 6.31 5.77
C LEU A 46 -10.74 6.24 5.42
N MET A 47 -11.16 5.18 4.73
CA MET A 47 -12.57 4.97 4.39
C MET A 47 -13.46 4.84 5.63
N LEU A 48 -13.01 4.12 6.66
CA LEU A 48 -13.75 3.98 7.92
C LEU A 48 -13.86 5.32 8.67
N GLU A 49 -12.80 6.13 8.67
CA GLU A 49 -12.83 7.48 9.25
C GLU A 49 -13.89 8.35 8.56
N TRP A 50 -13.92 8.37 7.22
CA TRP A 50 -14.94 9.09 6.45
C TRP A 50 -16.36 8.61 6.73
N LEU A 51 -16.55 7.28 6.82
CA LEU A 51 -17.85 6.70 7.17
C LEU A 51 -18.30 7.08 8.59
N GLY A 52 -17.36 7.29 9.52
CA GLY A 52 -17.63 7.79 10.86
C GLY A 52 -18.17 9.21 10.86
N GLN A 53 -17.62 10.07 9.98
CA GLN A 53 -17.92 11.50 9.88
C GLN A 53 -19.11 11.84 8.97
N LEU A 54 -19.86 10.85 8.49
CA LEU A 54 -20.99 11.07 7.58
C LEU A 54 -22.04 12.05 8.14
N GLU A 55 -22.26 12.05 9.46
CA GLU A 55 -23.26 12.89 10.12
C GLU A 55 -22.79 14.35 10.28
N ASP A 56 -21.51 14.63 10.06
CA ASP A 56 -20.96 15.99 10.03
C ASP A 56 -21.32 16.71 8.71
N ILE A 57 -21.74 15.97 7.68
CA ILE A 57 -22.13 16.53 6.39
C ILE A 57 -23.53 17.13 6.50
N PRO A 58 -23.71 18.44 6.22
CA PRO A 58 -25.03 19.07 6.26
C PRO A 58 -26.02 18.35 5.35
N GLY A 59 -27.16 17.94 5.92
CA GLY A 59 -28.20 17.20 5.20
C GLY A 59 -28.11 15.67 5.31
N ILE A 60 -27.06 15.12 5.94
CA ILE A 60 -26.97 13.69 6.27
C ILE A 60 -27.29 13.50 7.75
N GLY A 61 -28.51 13.00 8.02
CA GLY A 61 -28.88 12.55 9.36
C GLY A 61 -28.45 11.10 9.63
N SER A 62 -28.52 10.67 10.90
CA SER A 62 -28.13 9.33 11.35
C SER A 62 -28.74 8.19 10.53
N LYS A 63 -30.02 8.28 10.17
CA LYS A 63 -30.71 7.26 9.34
C LYS A 63 -30.09 7.12 7.96
N THR A 64 -29.69 8.23 7.34
CA THR A 64 -29.04 8.22 6.02
C THR A 64 -27.61 7.73 6.13
N ALA A 65 -26.87 8.18 7.16
CA ALA A 65 -25.52 7.72 7.44
C ALA A 65 -25.45 6.20 7.64
N THR A 66 -26.37 5.64 8.44
CA THR A 66 -26.46 4.18 8.65
C THR A 66 -26.68 3.41 7.36
N LYS A 67 -27.60 3.87 6.48
CA LYS A 67 -27.82 3.23 5.18
C LYS A 67 -26.57 3.23 4.30
N ILE A 68 -25.81 4.32 4.31
CA ILE A 68 -24.55 4.43 3.56
C ILE A 68 -23.52 3.43 4.12
N ARG A 69 -23.36 3.36 5.44
CA ARG A 69 -22.47 2.40 6.11
C ARG A 69 -22.84 0.95 5.79
N GLU A 70 -24.12 0.60 5.86
CA GLU A 70 -24.63 -0.73 5.50
C GLU A 70 -24.37 -1.07 4.03
N HIS A 71 -24.62 -0.13 3.13
CA HIS A 71 -24.36 -0.32 1.70
C HIS A 71 -22.88 -0.59 1.42
N TRP A 72 -21.99 0.16 2.06
CA TRP A 72 -20.55 -0.05 1.96
C TRP A 72 -20.12 -1.42 2.51
N LEU A 73 -20.63 -1.84 3.67
CA LEU A 73 -20.35 -3.18 4.22
C LEU A 73 -20.81 -4.30 3.29
N CYS A 74 -22.01 -4.16 2.69
CA CYS A 74 -22.50 -5.11 1.69
C CYS A 74 -21.60 -5.15 0.44
N PHE A 75 -21.12 -4.00 -0.04
CA PHE A 75 -20.20 -3.93 -1.17
C PHE A 75 -18.88 -4.65 -0.88
N VAL A 76 -18.27 -4.39 0.29
CA VAL A 76 -17.02 -5.04 0.72
C VAL A 76 -17.18 -6.55 0.85
N ASN A 77 -18.30 -7.04 1.39
CA ASN A 77 -18.55 -8.48 1.52
C ASN A 77 -18.70 -9.15 0.15
N ARG A 78 -19.42 -8.55 -0.80
CA ARG A 78 -19.52 -9.09 -2.17
C ARG A 78 -18.19 -9.17 -2.89
N ALA A 79 -17.27 -8.25 -2.61
CA ALA A 79 -15.92 -8.26 -3.18
C ALA A 79 -15.03 -9.37 -2.59
N LYS A 80 -15.38 -9.95 -1.43
CA LYS A 80 -14.66 -11.09 -0.83
C LYS A 80 -15.12 -12.45 -1.37
N ASP A 81 -16.34 -12.50 -1.92
CA ASP A 81 -16.94 -13.72 -2.48
C ASP A 81 -16.56 -13.95 -3.96
N GLN A 82 -15.74 -13.07 -4.54
CA GLN A 82 -15.20 -13.15 -5.91
C GLN A 82 -13.70 -13.44 -5.88
#